data_AF-A0A810Q3U2-F1
#
_entry.id   AF-A0A810Q3U2-F1
#
_cell.length_a   1.000
_cell.length_b   1.000
_cell.length_c   1.000
_cell.angle_alpha   90.00
_cell.angle_beta   90.00
_cell.angle_gamma   90.00
#
_symmetry.space_group_name_H-M   'P 1'
#
loop_
_entity.id
_entity.type
_entity.pdbx_description
1 polymer ?
#
loop_
_entity_poly.entity_id
_entity_poly.type
_entity_poly.pdbx_seq_one_letter_code
_entity_poly.pdbx_strand_id
1 'polypeptide(L)'
;MASNYPTVYYGSYGETVKQLQQALNQVGYSLDVDGGFGEKTRAAVLDYQRKNGLRVDGVAGSETMGSLLARLTPATSGPSTSGQVLSGVSDETMSRMRQLEKGYTPSDEVTAARALWESLQGQKPGEYESRFQQQLAALYDQISSRKPYAYDPEQDADYQRYARLYQRQGQAAMEDTMGQAAALSGGYGSSYAQQTGQQAYSQYLSELSALIPELEKQARSRYEQQGQALMDRYGLLQQAEQVDYSRWQDQLKAWQSDSDRAYEYYNSVGKEDRDLYSTMLKYYAGKAADEQKAADGVRYGSGRTVEGEKPQSLSSTASDSLERAMGNYLKAGDTRSAQNLITLYKERMTPTQKKRFSALFDKYGAAIGW
;
A
#
# COMPACT_ATOMS: atom_id res chain seq x y z
N MET A 1 -0.37 16.24 -31.81
CA MET A 1 -1.24 16.63 -30.68
C MET A 1 -0.98 15.62 -29.57
N ALA A 2 -0.57 16.06 -28.36
CA ALA A 2 -0.31 15.13 -27.26
C ALA A 2 -1.65 14.77 -26.59
N SER A 3 -2.22 13.64 -26.97
CA SER A 3 -3.39 13.07 -26.29
C SER A 3 -2.98 12.68 -24.86
N ASN A 4 -3.62 13.28 -23.86
CA ASN A 4 -3.36 12.98 -22.45
C ASN A 4 -4.07 11.69 -22.05
N TYR A 5 -3.39 10.54 -22.20
CA TYR A 5 -3.94 9.26 -21.76
C TYR A 5 -3.76 9.11 -20.24
N PRO A 6 -4.81 8.72 -19.50
CA PRO A 6 -4.69 8.39 -18.09
C PRO A 6 -3.68 7.25 -17.93
N THR A 7 -2.71 7.44 -17.03
CA THR A 7 -1.69 6.42 -16.79
C THR A 7 -2.29 5.25 -16.03
N VAL A 8 -2.09 4.04 -16.53
CA VAL A 8 -2.56 2.80 -15.87
C VAL A 8 -1.38 1.87 -15.57
N TYR A 9 -1.44 1.22 -14.41
CA TYR A 9 -0.37 0.40 -13.85
C TYR A 9 -0.95 -0.82 -13.11
N TYR A 10 -0.09 -1.72 -12.61
CA TYR A 10 -0.52 -2.93 -11.92
C TYR A 10 -1.49 -2.64 -10.77
N GLY A 11 -2.65 -3.30 -10.78
CA GLY A 11 -3.75 -3.07 -9.84
C GLY A 11 -4.71 -1.95 -10.26
N SER A 12 -4.47 -1.25 -11.37
CA SER A 12 -5.46 -0.33 -11.96
C SER A 12 -6.64 -1.08 -12.54
N TYR A 13 -7.84 -0.47 -12.50
CA TYR A 13 -9.05 -1.03 -13.10
C TYR A 13 -9.83 0.03 -13.88
N GLY A 14 -10.59 -0.39 -14.89
CA GLY A 14 -11.55 0.45 -15.61
C GLY A 14 -11.28 0.56 -17.11
N GLU A 15 -11.97 1.52 -17.73
CA GLU A 15 -12.06 1.62 -19.19
C GLU A 15 -10.69 1.88 -19.86
N THR A 16 -9.81 2.64 -19.21
CA THR A 16 -8.46 2.90 -19.73
C THR A 16 -7.60 1.65 -19.76
N VAL A 17 -7.79 0.72 -18.82
CA VAL A 17 -7.09 -0.58 -18.82
C VAL A 17 -7.62 -1.46 -19.96
N LYS A 18 -8.92 -1.44 -20.23
CA LYS A 18 -9.50 -2.16 -21.38
C LYS A 18 -8.93 -1.66 -22.70
N GLN A 19 -8.81 -0.34 -22.87
CA GLN A 19 -8.21 0.27 -24.05
C GLN A 19 -6.74 -0.16 -24.23
N LEU A 20 -5.97 -0.20 -23.15
CA LEU A 20 -4.60 -0.71 -23.17
C LEU A 20 -4.55 -2.19 -23.58
N GLN A 21 -5.36 -3.05 -22.95
CA GLN A 21 -5.40 -4.49 -23.24
C GLN A 21 -5.78 -4.76 -24.70
N GLN A 22 -6.77 -4.04 -25.22
CA GLN A 22 -7.18 -4.12 -26.64
C GLN A 22 -6.05 -3.69 -27.58
N ALA A 23 -5.41 -2.56 -27.30
CA ALA A 23 -4.34 -2.04 -28.14
C ALA A 23 -3.12 -2.97 -28.11
N LEU A 24 -2.77 -3.55 -26.95
CA LEU A 24 -1.74 -4.58 -26.83
C LEU A 24 -2.08 -5.84 -27.65
N ASN A 25 -3.33 -6.30 -27.61
CA ASN A 25 -3.75 -7.45 -28.42
C ASN A 25 -3.64 -7.17 -29.93
N GLN A 26 -3.95 -5.94 -30.37
CA GLN A 26 -3.81 -5.55 -31.78
C GLN A 26 -2.36 -5.50 -32.27
N VAL A 27 -1.39 -5.26 -31.37
CA VAL A 27 0.05 -5.32 -31.70
C VAL A 27 0.68 -6.69 -31.42
N GLY A 28 -0.13 -7.73 -31.18
CA GLY A 28 0.28 -9.13 -31.17
C GLY A 28 0.37 -9.82 -29.80
N TYR A 29 -0.17 -9.21 -28.73
CA TYR A 29 -0.32 -9.90 -27.44
C TYR A 29 -1.65 -10.67 -27.35
N SER A 30 -1.82 -11.52 -26.34
CA SER A 30 -3.05 -12.30 -26.11
C SER A 30 -3.47 -12.20 -24.65
N LEU A 31 -4.10 -11.07 -24.31
CA LEU A 31 -4.62 -10.72 -22.99
C LEU A 31 -6.14 -10.80 -22.97
N ASP A 32 -6.69 -11.17 -21.82
CA ASP A 32 -8.13 -11.02 -21.55
C ASP A 32 -8.45 -9.53 -21.34
N VAL A 33 -9.47 -9.01 -22.03
CA VAL A 33 -9.91 -7.61 -21.92
C VAL A 33 -10.96 -7.48 -20.82
N ASP A 34 -10.51 -7.70 -19.59
CA ASP A 34 -11.35 -7.63 -18.38
C ASP A 34 -11.37 -6.22 -17.75
N GLY A 35 -10.45 -5.34 -18.15
CA GLY A 35 -10.27 -4.02 -17.58
C GLY A 35 -9.54 -4.04 -16.24
N GLY A 36 -8.91 -5.15 -15.87
CA GLY A 36 -8.04 -5.28 -14.70
C GLY A 36 -6.56 -5.35 -15.10
N PHE A 37 -5.75 -4.46 -14.54
CA PHE A 37 -4.32 -4.43 -14.83
C PHE A 37 -3.62 -5.44 -13.91
N GLY A 38 -3.77 -6.72 -14.22
CA GLY A 38 -3.11 -7.82 -13.51
C GLY A 38 -1.69 -8.11 -13.99
N GLU A 39 -1.15 -9.23 -13.52
CA GLU A 39 0.23 -9.65 -13.78
C GLU A 39 0.51 -9.89 -15.27
N LYS A 40 -0.43 -10.50 -15.98
CA LYS A 40 -0.35 -10.75 -17.42
C LYS A 40 -0.30 -9.44 -18.21
N THR A 41 -1.15 -8.46 -17.87
CA THR A 41 -1.17 -7.13 -18.50
C THR A 41 0.16 -6.41 -18.25
N ARG A 42 0.70 -6.48 -17.03
CA ARG A 42 2.01 -5.91 -16.69
C ARG A 42 3.15 -6.55 -17.48
N ALA A 43 3.17 -7.87 -17.60
CA ALA A 43 4.18 -8.58 -18.37
C ALA A 43 4.15 -8.19 -19.85
N ALA A 44 2.96 -8.05 -20.43
CA ALA A 44 2.79 -7.59 -21.81
C ALA A 44 3.23 -6.14 -22.00
N VAL A 45 2.95 -5.24 -21.05
CA VAL A 45 3.44 -3.84 -21.09
C VAL A 45 4.96 -3.79 -21.01
N LEU A 46 5.58 -4.55 -20.09
CA LEU A 46 7.03 -4.63 -19.97
C LEU A 46 7.69 -5.14 -21.26
N ASP A 47 7.13 -6.19 -21.85
CA ASP A 47 7.65 -6.75 -23.10
C ASP A 47 7.46 -5.77 -24.28
N TYR A 48 6.31 -5.11 -24.36
CA TYR A 48 6.05 -4.10 -25.38
C TYR A 48 7.04 -2.94 -25.25
N GLN A 49 7.28 -2.45 -24.04
CA GLN A 49 8.22 -1.37 -23.79
C GLN A 49 9.63 -1.75 -24.24
N ARG A 50 10.10 -2.97 -23.92
CA ARG A 50 11.40 -3.49 -24.37
C ARG A 50 11.51 -3.52 -25.89
N LYS A 51 10.50 -4.09 -26.56
CA LYS A 51 10.50 -4.27 -28.03
C LYS A 51 10.47 -2.94 -28.79
N ASN A 52 9.97 -1.89 -28.17
CA ASN A 52 9.76 -0.58 -28.81
C ASN A 52 10.74 0.50 -28.32
N GLY A 53 11.80 0.11 -27.58
CA GLY A 53 12.80 1.05 -27.08
C GLY A 53 12.22 2.08 -26.11
N LEU A 54 11.09 1.76 -25.48
CA LEU A 54 10.47 2.60 -24.46
C LEU A 54 11.04 2.26 -23.09
N ARG A 55 10.81 3.14 -22.14
CA ARG A 55 11.18 2.88 -20.75
C ARG A 55 10.42 1.65 -20.23
N VAL A 56 11.17 0.67 -19.75
CA VAL A 56 10.66 -0.64 -19.30
C VAL A 56 10.31 -0.56 -17.81
N ASP A 57 9.21 0.10 -17.49
CA ASP A 57 8.73 0.29 -16.11
C ASP A 57 7.45 -0.49 -15.81
N GLY A 58 6.84 -1.11 -16.82
CA GLY A 58 5.60 -1.88 -16.69
C GLY A 58 4.37 -0.99 -16.48
N VAL A 59 4.50 0.31 -16.76
CA VAL A 59 3.45 1.31 -16.61
C VAL A 59 3.03 1.83 -17.98
N ALA A 60 1.73 1.78 -18.24
CA ALA A 60 1.18 2.35 -19.46
C ALA A 60 0.79 3.82 -19.25
N GLY A 61 1.80 4.69 -19.26
CA GLY A 61 1.64 6.14 -19.28
C GLY A 61 1.49 6.71 -20.69
N SER A 62 1.50 8.03 -20.83
CA SER A 62 1.30 8.73 -22.12
C SER A 62 2.30 8.37 -23.21
N GLU A 63 3.54 7.98 -22.86
CA GLU A 63 4.55 7.52 -23.83
C GLU A 63 4.25 6.11 -24.35
N THR A 64 3.94 5.17 -23.46
CA THR A 64 3.53 3.80 -23.82
C THR A 64 2.22 3.85 -24.60
N MET A 65 1.18 4.41 -23.96
CA MET A 65 0.14 5.28 -24.51
C MET A 65 0.15 5.57 -26.02
N GLY A 66 0.82 6.68 -26.32
CA GLY A 66 0.95 7.27 -27.63
C GLY A 66 1.78 6.42 -28.57
N SER A 67 2.80 5.69 -28.12
CA SER A 67 3.56 4.78 -28.98
C SER A 67 2.69 3.65 -29.53
N LEU A 68 1.88 3.03 -28.67
CA LEU A 68 0.99 1.93 -29.06
C LEU A 68 -0.08 2.40 -30.05
N LEU A 69 -0.69 3.56 -29.79
CA LEU A 69 -1.74 4.13 -30.64
C LEU A 69 -1.19 4.76 -31.93
N ALA A 70 0.02 5.32 -31.90
CA ALA A 70 0.69 5.83 -33.11
C ALA A 70 1.07 4.69 -34.06
N ARG A 71 1.35 3.48 -33.56
CA ARG A 71 1.57 2.29 -34.40
C ARG A 71 0.28 1.75 -35.03
N LEU A 72 -0.85 2.03 -34.40
CA LEU A 72 -2.18 1.68 -34.92
C LEU A 72 -2.72 2.73 -35.90
N THR A 73 -2.00 3.85 -36.12
CA THR A 73 -2.34 4.88 -37.10
C THR A 73 -1.26 4.98 -38.21
N PRO A 74 -1.63 5.09 -39.49
CA PRO A 74 -0.64 5.27 -40.56
C PRO A 74 -0.01 6.68 -40.48
N ALA A 75 1.32 6.74 -40.41
CA ALA A 75 2.10 7.95 -40.16
C ALA A 75 2.21 8.90 -41.36
N THR A 76 2.04 10.20 -41.12
CA THR A 76 2.57 11.26 -42.01
C THR A 76 3.90 11.76 -41.46
N SER A 77 4.94 11.63 -42.26
CA SER A 77 6.34 11.94 -41.94
C SER A 77 6.62 13.45 -41.95
N GLY A 78 7.54 13.91 -41.11
CA GLY A 78 8.17 15.24 -41.17
C GLY A 78 9.70 15.12 -41.02
N PRO A 79 10.50 15.92 -41.75
CA PRO A 79 11.88 15.56 -42.10
C PRO A 79 12.91 15.93 -41.02
N SER A 80 13.92 15.06 -40.89
CA SER A 80 15.20 15.32 -40.25
C SER A 80 16.09 16.11 -41.22
N THR A 81 16.72 17.19 -40.76
CA THR A 81 17.79 17.87 -41.50
C THR A 81 19.04 17.86 -40.65
N SER A 82 19.99 17.01 -41.05
CA SER A 82 21.32 16.87 -40.47
C SER A 82 22.25 17.97 -40.97
N GLY A 83 23.10 18.47 -40.07
CA GLY A 83 24.48 18.86 -40.38
C GLY A 83 24.69 20.01 -41.36
N GLN A 84 24.49 21.24 -40.91
CA GLN A 84 25.17 22.39 -41.51
C GLN A 84 25.79 23.20 -40.37
N VAL A 85 27.12 23.34 -40.40
CA VAL A 85 27.86 24.16 -39.44
C VAL A 85 27.37 25.60 -39.64
N LEU A 86 26.56 26.08 -38.71
CA LEU A 86 25.96 27.42 -38.75
C LEU A 86 27.07 28.46 -38.53
N SER A 87 27.60 29.03 -39.61
CA SER A 87 28.54 30.15 -39.53
C SER A 87 27.82 31.37 -38.94
N GLY A 88 28.18 31.77 -37.72
CA GLY A 88 27.60 32.95 -37.04
C GLY A 88 26.89 32.71 -35.72
N VAL A 89 26.69 31.45 -35.32
CA VAL A 89 26.13 31.08 -34.00
C VAL A 89 27.26 31.00 -32.97
N SER A 90 27.02 31.52 -31.77
CA SER A 90 27.98 31.51 -30.67
C SER A 90 28.31 30.09 -30.21
N ASP A 91 29.55 29.87 -29.78
CA ASP A 91 30.03 28.58 -29.29
C ASP A 91 29.19 28.06 -28.10
N GLU A 92 28.72 28.98 -27.25
CA GLU A 92 27.84 28.67 -26.12
C GLU A 92 26.48 28.14 -26.59
N THR A 93 25.82 28.84 -27.52
CA THR A 93 24.52 28.43 -28.08
C THR A 93 24.65 27.08 -28.80
N MET A 94 25.70 26.89 -29.61
CA MET A 94 25.97 25.60 -30.28
C MET A 94 26.31 24.47 -29.30
N SER A 95 27.05 24.73 -28.22
CA SER A 95 27.37 23.73 -27.20
C SER A 95 26.11 23.27 -26.47
N ARG A 96 25.25 24.22 -26.07
CA ARG A 96 24.02 23.92 -25.35
C ARG A 96 22.98 23.23 -26.23
N MET A 97 22.85 23.62 -27.50
CA MET A 97 22.03 22.88 -28.47
C MET A 97 22.52 21.44 -28.64
N ARG A 98 23.82 21.23 -28.88
CA ARG A 98 24.39 19.88 -28.99
C ARG A 98 24.17 19.05 -27.73
N GLN A 99 24.18 19.67 -26.55
CA GLN A 99 23.87 18.99 -25.30
C GLN A 99 22.40 18.58 -25.20
N LEU A 100 21.46 19.46 -25.57
CA LEU A 100 20.03 19.18 -25.54
C LEU A 100 19.61 18.18 -26.63
N GLU A 101 20.23 18.23 -27.81
CA GLU A 101 20.00 17.30 -28.92
C GLU A 101 20.38 15.85 -28.59
N LYS A 102 21.24 15.61 -27.59
CA LYS A 102 21.53 14.26 -27.08
C LYS A 102 20.30 13.59 -26.44
N GLY A 103 19.26 14.36 -26.13
CA GLY A 103 18.01 13.88 -25.57
C GLY A 103 17.82 14.26 -24.10
N TYR A 104 16.63 13.96 -23.60
CA TYR A 104 16.25 14.22 -22.22
C TYR A 104 17.05 13.34 -21.25
N THR A 105 17.65 13.97 -20.23
CA THR A 105 18.28 13.29 -19.10
C THR A 105 17.55 13.74 -17.83
N PRO A 106 17.01 12.82 -17.01
CA PRO A 106 16.32 13.18 -15.78
C PRO A 106 17.22 13.96 -14.82
N SER A 107 16.66 14.97 -14.16
CA SER A 107 17.35 15.66 -13.07
C SER A 107 17.56 14.77 -11.84
N ASP A 108 18.42 15.24 -10.92
CA ASP A 108 18.65 14.59 -9.62
C ASP A 108 17.36 14.47 -8.82
N GLU A 109 16.45 15.45 -8.93
CA GLU A 109 15.17 15.44 -8.23
C GLU A 109 14.23 14.36 -8.78
N VAL A 110 14.12 14.22 -10.11
CA VAL A 110 13.36 13.14 -10.73
C VAL A 110 13.94 11.77 -10.36
N THR A 111 15.27 11.67 -10.30
CA THR A 111 15.98 10.45 -9.90
C THR A 111 15.71 10.11 -8.43
N ALA A 112 15.73 11.10 -7.53
CA ALA A 112 15.43 10.94 -6.11
C ALA A 112 13.96 10.57 -5.88
N ALA A 113 13.03 11.24 -6.57
CA ALA A 113 11.59 10.94 -6.48
C ALA A 113 11.28 9.51 -6.96
N ARG A 114 11.98 9.04 -8.01
CA ARG A 114 11.91 7.66 -8.48
C ARG A 114 12.42 6.68 -7.42
N ALA A 115 13.59 6.95 -6.85
CA ALA A 115 14.20 6.09 -5.83
C ALA A 115 13.30 5.99 -4.58
N LEU A 116 12.67 7.10 -4.17
CA LEU A 116 11.68 7.12 -3.10
C LEU A 116 10.51 6.18 -3.40
N TRP A 117 9.88 6.32 -4.57
CA TRP A 117 8.77 5.45 -4.97
C TRP A 117 9.17 3.97 -5.04
N GLU A 118 10.34 3.66 -5.62
CA GLU A 118 10.87 2.29 -5.69
C GLU A 118 11.14 1.71 -4.28
N SER A 119 11.66 2.52 -3.36
CA SER A 119 11.91 2.08 -1.98
C SER A 119 10.63 1.69 -1.23
N LEU A 120 9.50 2.36 -1.53
CA LEU A 120 8.20 2.04 -0.95
C LEU A 120 7.64 0.73 -1.49
N GLN A 121 7.93 0.35 -2.73
CA GLN A 121 7.49 -0.94 -3.28
C GLN A 121 8.08 -2.13 -2.49
N GLY A 122 9.31 -1.98 -1.97
CA GLY A 122 9.94 -2.98 -1.11
C GLY A 122 9.32 -3.10 0.30
N GLN A 123 8.51 -2.13 0.71
CA GLN A 123 7.83 -2.10 2.01
C GLN A 123 6.39 -2.63 1.94
N LYS A 124 5.97 -3.17 0.79
CA LYS A 124 4.62 -3.71 0.61
C LYS A 124 4.37 -4.84 1.63
N PRO A 125 3.28 -4.75 2.42
CA PRO A 125 2.88 -5.86 3.27
C PRO A 125 2.67 -7.13 2.45
N GLY A 126 3.14 -8.26 2.98
CA GLY A 126 2.88 -9.58 2.41
C GLY A 126 1.41 -9.98 2.50
N GLU A 127 1.09 -11.19 2.05
CA GLU A 127 -0.24 -11.76 2.24
C GLU A 127 -0.57 -11.88 3.73
N TYR A 128 -1.85 -11.80 4.07
CA TYR A 128 -2.28 -11.95 5.45
C TYR A 128 -2.12 -13.40 5.90
N GLU A 129 -1.36 -13.59 6.98
CA GLU A 129 -1.21 -14.88 7.66
C GLU A 129 -1.80 -14.79 9.07
N SER A 130 -2.84 -15.58 9.34
CA SER A 130 -3.47 -15.59 10.65
C SER A 130 -2.61 -16.33 11.67
N ARG A 131 -2.10 -15.59 12.66
CA ARG A 131 -1.40 -16.20 13.82
C ARG A 131 -2.32 -17.03 14.72
N PHE A 132 -3.64 -16.92 14.54
CA PHE A 132 -4.63 -17.59 15.37
C PHE A 132 -5.21 -18.84 14.70
N GLN A 133 -4.96 -19.05 13.40
CA GLN A 133 -5.52 -20.15 12.62
C GLN A 133 -5.37 -21.51 13.30
N GLN A 134 -4.17 -21.84 13.77
CA GLN A 134 -3.91 -23.11 14.43
C GLN A 134 -4.65 -23.25 15.77
N GLN A 135 -4.76 -22.15 16.54
CA GLN A 135 -5.45 -22.16 17.83
C GLN A 135 -6.97 -22.27 17.65
N LEU A 136 -7.53 -21.57 16.66
CA LEU A 136 -8.94 -21.65 16.30
C LEU A 136 -9.32 -23.04 15.80
N ALA A 137 -8.48 -23.66 14.96
CA ALA A 137 -8.69 -25.03 14.50
C ALA A 137 -8.68 -26.02 15.68
N ALA A 138 -7.68 -25.92 16.56
CA ALA A 138 -7.59 -26.79 17.74
C ALA A 138 -8.80 -26.63 18.69
N LEU A 139 -9.30 -25.41 18.88
CA LEU A 139 -10.50 -25.17 19.69
C LEU A 139 -11.77 -25.70 19.03
N TYR A 140 -11.90 -25.52 17.71
CA TYR A 140 -13.01 -26.08 16.96
C TYR A 140 -13.05 -27.61 17.08
N ASP A 141 -11.90 -28.27 16.97
CA ASP A 141 -11.79 -29.72 17.15
C ASP A 141 -12.16 -30.12 18.59
N GLN A 142 -11.71 -29.37 19.60
CA GLN A 142 -12.10 -29.62 21.00
C GLN A 142 -13.60 -29.46 21.22
N ILE A 143 -14.23 -28.44 20.63
CA ILE A 143 -15.68 -28.18 20.75
C ILE A 143 -16.48 -29.27 20.03
N SER A 144 -16.10 -29.61 18.80
CA SER A 144 -16.82 -30.58 17.95
C SER A 144 -16.67 -32.02 18.43
N SER A 145 -15.54 -32.36 19.07
CA SER A 145 -15.29 -33.68 19.63
C SER A 145 -15.91 -33.90 21.03
N ARG A 146 -16.57 -32.90 21.63
CA ARG A 146 -17.22 -33.06 22.94
C ARG A 146 -18.33 -34.09 22.87
N LYS A 147 -18.23 -35.11 23.71
CA LYS A 147 -19.28 -36.12 23.87
C LYS A 147 -20.52 -35.47 24.50
N PRO A 148 -21.74 -35.89 24.10
CA PRO A 148 -22.96 -35.49 24.77
C PRO A 148 -22.89 -35.79 26.28
N TYR A 149 -23.54 -34.95 27.08
CA TYR A 149 -23.61 -35.16 28.52
C TYR A 149 -24.30 -36.49 28.83
N ALA A 150 -23.62 -37.32 29.63
CA ALA A 150 -24.14 -38.54 30.20
C ALA A 150 -23.57 -38.66 31.62
N TYR A 151 -24.42 -39.00 32.59
CA TYR A 151 -24.01 -39.16 33.98
C TYR A 151 -23.93 -40.64 34.32
N ASP A 152 -22.75 -41.06 34.78
CA ASP A 152 -22.49 -42.39 35.32
C ASP A 152 -21.97 -42.24 36.76
N PRO A 153 -22.80 -42.56 37.78
CA PRO A 153 -22.40 -42.45 39.18
C PRO A 153 -21.14 -43.25 39.49
N GLU A 154 -20.92 -44.41 38.86
CA GLU A 154 -19.77 -45.25 39.14
C GLU A 154 -18.45 -44.62 38.68
N GLN A 155 -18.51 -43.73 37.69
CA GLN A 155 -17.36 -42.96 37.19
C GLN A 155 -17.18 -41.61 37.89
N ASP A 156 -18.17 -41.17 38.68
CA ASP A 156 -18.11 -39.90 39.40
C ASP A 156 -17.26 -40.02 40.67
N ALA A 157 -16.20 -39.22 40.77
CA ALA A 157 -15.26 -39.27 41.88
C ALA A 157 -15.89 -38.82 43.22
N ASP A 158 -16.86 -37.89 43.18
CA ASP A 158 -17.59 -37.44 44.37
C ASP A 158 -18.52 -38.56 44.84
N TYR A 159 -19.25 -39.21 43.92
CA TYR A 159 -20.06 -40.39 44.24
C TYR A 159 -19.22 -41.51 44.85
N GLN A 160 -18.08 -41.87 44.24
CA GLN A 160 -17.16 -42.89 44.80
C GLN A 160 -16.64 -42.53 46.20
N ARG A 161 -16.48 -41.23 46.50
CA ARG A 161 -16.10 -40.76 47.84
C ARG A 161 -17.24 -40.97 48.84
N TYR A 162 -18.46 -40.57 48.47
CA TYR A 162 -19.64 -40.77 49.30
C TYR A 162 -19.95 -42.27 49.49
N ALA A 163 -19.90 -43.08 48.44
CA ALA A 163 -20.12 -44.52 48.52
C ALA A 163 -19.21 -45.19 49.56
N ARG A 164 -17.92 -44.87 49.57
CA ARG A 164 -16.97 -45.38 50.58
C ARG A 164 -17.23 -44.87 51.99
N LEU A 165 -17.76 -43.65 52.15
CA LEU A 165 -18.14 -43.11 53.45
C LEU A 165 -19.37 -43.85 54.01
N TYR A 166 -20.43 -43.91 53.21
CA TYR A 166 -21.71 -44.53 53.57
C TYR A 166 -21.58 -46.03 53.79
N GLN A 167 -20.74 -46.73 53.02
CA GLN A 167 -20.46 -48.14 53.24
C GLN A 167 -19.79 -48.40 54.60
N ARG A 168 -18.79 -47.59 54.98
CA ARG A 168 -18.12 -47.71 56.28
C ARG A 168 -19.06 -47.38 57.44
N GLN A 169 -19.88 -46.35 57.30
CA GLN A 169 -20.85 -45.96 58.32
C GLN A 169 -21.94 -47.02 58.49
N GLY A 170 -22.45 -47.57 57.40
CA GLY A 170 -23.41 -48.67 57.43
C GLY A 170 -22.83 -49.92 58.09
N GLN A 171 -21.58 -50.29 57.78
CA GLN A 171 -20.89 -51.41 58.43
C GLN A 171 -20.75 -51.21 59.94
N ALA A 172 -20.27 -50.03 60.36
CA ALA A 172 -20.15 -49.70 61.77
C ALA A 172 -21.51 -49.74 62.50
N ALA A 173 -22.58 -49.20 61.89
CA ALA A 173 -23.92 -49.24 62.45
C ALA A 173 -24.48 -50.68 62.57
N MET A 174 -24.14 -51.56 61.62
CA MET A 174 -24.48 -52.98 61.68
C MET A 174 -23.72 -53.69 62.81
N GLU A 175 -22.42 -53.42 62.95
CA GLU A 175 -21.59 -53.97 64.02
C GLU A 175 -22.11 -53.55 65.41
N ASP A 176 -22.45 -52.27 65.58
CA ASP A 176 -22.99 -51.73 66.83
C ASP A 176 -24.34 -52.39 67.19
N THR A 177 -25.26 -52.50 66.23
CA THR A 177 -26.57 -53.13 66.44
C THR A 177 -26.44 -54.62 66.78
N MET A 178 -25.54 -55.34 66.11
CA MET A 178 -25.23 -56.73 66.43
C MET A 178 -24.61 -56.89 67.82
N GLY A 179 -23.65 -56.03 68.18
CA GLY A 179 -23.00 -56.05 69.49
C GLY A 179 -23.97 -55.80 70.64
N GLN A 180 -24.85 -54.81 70.49
CA GLN A 180 -25.90 -54.51 71.47
C GLN A 180 -26.88 -55.68 71.64
N ALA A 181 -27.30 -56.31 70.55
CA ALA A 181 -28.21 -57.43 70.61
C ALA A 181 -27.57 -58.70 71.19
N ALA A 182 -26.30 -58.97 70.87
CA ALA A 182 -25.54 -60.07 71.45
C ALA A 182 -25.36 -59.90 72.97
N ALA A 183 -25.18 -58.67 73.45
CA ALA A 183 -25.14 -58.36 74.88
C ALA A 183 -26.48 -58.66 75.59
N LEU A 184 -27.61 -58.45 74.91
CA LEU A 184 -28.94 -58.71 75.46
C LEU A 184 -29.35 -60.19 75.41
N SER A 185 -28.84 -60.96 74.45
CA SER A 185 -29.18 -62.38 74.25
C SER A 185 -28.22 -63.37 74.93
N GLY A 186 -27.19 -62.90 75.62
CA GLY A 186 -26.18 -63.75 76.26
C GLY A 186 -25.19 -64.38 75.27
N GLY A 187 -24.88 -63.70 74.17
CA GLY A 187 -23.87 -64.13 73.19
C GLY A 187 -24.41 -64.88 71.97
N TYR A 188 -25.73 -65.13 71.89
CA TYR A 188 -26.35 -65.74 70.71
C TYR A 188 -26.79 -64.66 69.72
N GLY A 189 -26.26 -64.66 68.50
CA GLY A 189 -26.72 -63.78 67.43
C GLY A 189 -28.22 -63.99 67.20
N SER A 190 -29.05 -62.97 67.46
CA SER A 190 -30.49 -63.08 67.26
C SER A 190 -30.85 -62.71 65.81
N SER A 191 -31.79 -63.43 65.21
CA SER A 191 -32.35 -63.09 63.89
C SER A 191 -32.87 -61.65 63.84
N TYR A 192 -33.34 -61.14 64.98
CA TYR A 192 -33.74 -59.75 65.16
C TYR A 192 -32.57 -58.76 65.00
N ALA A 193 -31.40 -59.05 65.59
CA ALA A 193 -30.19 -58.22 65.45
C ALA A 193 -29.70 -58.12 64.00
N GLN A 194 -29.76 -59.25 63.30
CA GLN A 194 -29.36 -59.32 61.91
C GLN A 194 -30.32 -58.54 61.02
N GLN A 195 -31.62 -58.60 61.31
CA GLN A 195 -32.65 -57.83 60.61
C GLN A 195 -32.51 -56.32 60.87
N THR A 196 -32.33 -55.90 62.11
CA THR A 196 -32.19 -54.46 62.46
C THR A 196 -30.87 -53.88 61.97
N GLY A 197 -29.77 -54.64 62.00
CA GLY A 197 -28.49 -54.24 61.41
C GLY A 197 -28.56 -54.10 59.89
N GLN A 198 -29.27 -55.01 59.20
CA GLN A 198 -29.55 -54.84 57.76
C GLN A 198 -30.43 -53.61 57.49
N GLN A 199 -31.40 -53.33 58.36
CA GLN A 199 -32.23 -52.14 58.24
C GLN A 199 -31.40 -50.86 58.40
N ALA A 200 -30.50 -50.80 59.38
CA ALA A 200 -29.57 -49.68 59.56
C ALA A 200 -28.66 -49.49 58.34
N TYR A 201 -28.08 -50.57 57.81
CA TYR A 201 -27.27 -50.51 56.58
C TYR A 201 -28.07 -50.00 55.38
N SER A 202 -29.33 -50.44 55.24
CA SER A 202 -30.21 -50.02 54.14
C SER A 202 -30.55 -48.52 54.17
N GLN A 203 -30.60 -47.90 55.37
CA GLN A 203 -30.81 -46.46 55.50
C GLN A 203 -29.65 -45.66 54.91
N TYR A 204 -28.40 -46.06 55.20
CA TYR A 204 -27.21 -45.43 54.61
C TYR A 204 -27.16 -45.61 53.09
N LEU A 205 -27.55 -46.76 52.57
CA LEU A 205 -27.67 -46.95 51.11
C LEU A 205 -28.76 -46.05 50.49
N SER A 206 -29.89 -45.88 51.18
CA SER A 206 -30.95 -44.97 50.75
C SER A 206 -30.48 -43.53 50.73
N GLU A 207 -29.76 -43.09 51.76
CA GLU A 207 -29.16 -41.74 51.83
C GLU A 207 -28.15 -41.51 50.70
N LEU A 208 -27.29 -42.50 50.41
CA LEU A 208 -26.38 -42.44 49.27
C LEU A 208 -27.13 -42.30 47.94
N SER A 209 -28.22 -43.06 47.75
CA SER A 209 -29.03 -42.97 46.53
C SER A 209 -29.72 -41.60 46.38
N ALA A 210 -30.09 -40.96 47.50
CA ALA A 210 -30.70 -39.65 47.51
C ALA A 210 -29.72 -38.52 47.11
N LEU A 211 -28.41 -38.76 47.16
CA LEU A 211 -27.39 -37.81 46.70
C LEU A 211 -27.19 -37.83 45.18
N ILE A 212 -27.59 -38.92 44.50
CA ILE A 212 -27.35 -39.10 43.05
C ILE A 212 -27.88 -37.92 42.22
N PRO A 213 -29.13 -37.41 42.42
CA PRO A 213 -29.66 -36.30 41.61
C PRO A 213 -28.89 -34.99 41.80
N GLU A 214 -28.40 -34.73 43.02
CA GLU A 214 -27.63 -33.51 43.31
C GLU A 214 -26.21 -33.60 42.71
N LEU A 215 -25.58 -34.77 42.80
CA LEU A 215 -24.28 -35.01 42.15
C LEU A 215 -24.40 -34.91 40.63
N GLU A 216 -25.46 -35.47 40.03
CA GLU A 216 -25.75 -35.32 38.60
C GLU A 216 -25.90 -33.85 38.22
N LYS A 217 -26.67 -33.07 39.00
CA LYS A 217 -26.85 -31.64 38.76
C LYS A 217 -25.52 -30.88 38.80
N GLN A 218 -24.66 -31.20 39.75
CA GLN A 218 -23.33 -30.61 39.85
C GLN A 218 -22.41 -31.02 38.69
N ALA A 219 -22.42 -32.29 38.29
CA ALA A 219 -21.67 -32.80 37.15
C ALA A 219 -22.13 -32.13 35.84
N ARG A 220 -23.45 -31.98 35.65
CA ARG A 220 -24.04 -31.26 34.52
C ARG A 220 -23.60 -29.80 34.48
N SER A 221 -23.66 -29.11 35.62
CA SER A 221 -23.20 -27.72 35.72
C SER A 221 -21.73 -27.57 35.34
N ARG A 222 -20.86 -28.47 35.82
CA ARG A 222 -19.43 -28.50 35.42
C ARG A 222 -19.27 -28.72 33.92
N TYR A 223 -20.02 -29.66 33.33
CA TYR A 223 -19.99 -29.92 31.89
C TYR A 223 -20.45 -28.69 31.07
N GLU A 224 -21.53 -28.04 31.46
CA GLU A 224 -22.05 -26.84 30.79
C GLU A 224 -21.04 -25.69 30.86
N GLN A 225 -20.45 -25.44 32.04
CA GLN A 225 -19.41 -24.42 32.22
C GLN A 225 -18.16 -24.67 31.38
N GLN A 226 -17.67 -25.90 31.31
CA GLN A 226 -16.53 -26.26 30.47
C GLN A 226 -16.83 -26.02 28.98
N GLY A 227 -18.06 -26.32 28.56
CA GLY A 227 -18.53 -26.04 27.20
C GLY A 227 -18.56 -24.57 26.88
N GLN A 228 -19.12 -23.78 27.79
CA GLN A 228 -19.19 -22.34 27.65
C GLN A 228 -17.79 -21.71 27.61
N ALA A 229 -16.88 -22.15 28.48
CA ALA A 229 -15.50 -21.66 28.51
C ALA A 229 -14.76 -21.89 27.18
N LEU A 230 -15.00 -23.02 26.50
CA LEU A 230 -14.45 -23.28 25.17
C LEU A 230 -15.03 -22.33 24.12
N MET A 231 -16.35 -22.11 24.14
CA MET A 231 -17.01 -21.15 23.24
C MET A 231 -16.54 -19.72 23.46
N ASP A 232 -16.42 -19.29 24.72
CA ASP A 232 -15.93 -17.96 25.09
C ASP A 232 -14.49 -17.76 24.58
N ARG A 233 -13.62 -18.76 24.79
CA ARG A 233 -12.23 -18.72 24.31
C ARG A 233 -12.16 -18.67 22.78
N TYR A 234 -13.01 -19.43 22.09
CA TYR A 234 -13.11 -19.39 20.63
C TYR A 234 -13.55 -18.00 20.15
N GLY A 235 -14.58 -17.43 20.76
CA GLY A 235 -15.07 -16.08 20.45
C GLY A 235 -14.01 -14.99 20.67
N LEU A 236 -13.25 -15.06 21.77
CA LEU A 236 -12.15 -14.13 22.04
C LEU A 236 -11.04 -14.22 20.98
N LEU A 237 -10.68 -15.42 20.54
CA LEU A 237 -9.68 -15.60 19.48
C LEU A 237 -10.18 -15.11 18.12
N GLN A 238 -11.45 -15.32 17.79
CA GLN A 238 -12.03 -14.74 16.57
C GLN A 238 -12.02 -13.21 16.59
N GLN A 239 -12.34 -12.59 17.74
CA GLN A 239 -12.24 -11.14 17.88
C GLN A 239 -10.79 -10.65 17.73
N ALA A 240 -9.84 -11.37 18.35
CA ALA A 240 -8.42 -11.06 18.21
C ALA A 240 -7.92 -11.19 16.77
N GLU A 241 -8.39 -12.20 16.03
CA GLU A 241 -8.13 -12.38 14.61
C GLU A 241 -8.70 -11.24 13.77
N GLN A 242 -9.93 -10.83 14.03
CA GLN A 242 -10.54 -9.70 13.32
C GLN A 242 -9.75 -8.41 13.52
N VAL A 243 -9.30 -8.14 14.75
CA VAL A 243 -8.45 -6.98 15.06
C VAL A 243 -7.11 -7.08 14.34
N ASP A 244 -6.50 -8.26 14.29
CA ASP A 244 -5.21 -8.47 13.62
C ASP A 244 -5.31 -8.28 12.10
N TYR A 245 -6.35 -8.85 11.50
CA TYR A 245 -6.68 -8.65 10.10
C TYR A 245 -6.93 -7.18 9.77
N SER A 246 -7.67 -6.47 10.62
CA SER A 246 -7.89 -5.02 10.45
C SER A 246 -6.57 -4.24 10.47
N ARG A 247 -5.63 -4.58 11.37
CA ARG A 247 -4.31 -3.93 11.42
C ARG A 247 -3.51 -4.17 10.14
N TRP A 248 -3.52 -5.40 9.62
CA TRP A 248 -2.89 -5.71 8.34
C TRP A 248 -3.53 -4.92 7.19
N GLN A 249 -4.86 -4.82 7.15
CA GLN A 249 -5.57 -4.01 6.15
C GLN A 249 -5.19 -2.53 6.24
N ASP A 250 -5.08 -1.98 7.44
CA ASP A 250 -4.69 -0.59 7.67
C ASP A 250 -3.24 -0.34 7.22
N GLN A 251 -2.32 -1.28 7.47
CA GLN A 251 -0.95 -1.23 6.96
C GLN A 251 -0.91 -1.25 5.43
N LEU A 252 -1.72 -2.11 4.80
CA LEU A 252 -1.82 -2.19 3.34
C LEU A 252 -2.34 -0.87 2.75
N LYS A 253 -3.38 -0.27 3.35
CA LYS A 253 -3.92 1.02 2.93
C LYS A 253 -2.92 2.16 3.11
N ALA A 254 -2.21 2.18 4.24
CA ALA A 254 -1.16 3.17 4.49
C ALA A 254 -0.05 3.07 3.43
N TRP A 255 0.45 1.85 3.18
CA TRP A 255 1.42 1.59 2.12
C TRP A 255 0.91 2.02 0.73
N GLN A 256 -0.34 1.70 0.38
CA GLN A 256 -0.97 2.14 -0.88
C GLN A 256 -0.98 3.66 -0.99
N SER A 257 -1.47 4.36 0.03
CA SER A 257 -1.52 5.81 0.07
C SER A 257 -0.14 6.47 -0.07
N ASP A 258 0.87 5.93 0.62
CA ASP A 258 2.24 6.46 0.57
C ASP A 258 2.88 6.20 -0.80
N SER A 259 2.67 5.00 -1.35
CA SER A 259 3.10 4.62 -2.71
C SER A 259 2.47 5.54 -3.77
N ASP A 260 1.17 5.80 -3.69
CA ASP A 260 0.44 6.66 -4.62
C ASP A 260 0.94 8.10 -4.55
N ARG A 261 1.13 8.64 -3.34
CA ARG A 261 1.67 9.99 -3.15
C ARG A 261 3.09 10.12 -3.69
N ALA A 262 3.96 9.14 -3.46
CA ALA A 262 5.32 9.15 -4.00
C ALA A 262 5.32 9.04 -5.54
N TYR A 263 4.40 8.27 -6.10
CA TYR A 263 4.22 8.14 -7.54
C TYR A 263 3.72 9.44 -8.18
N GLU A 264 2.74 10.11 -7.57
CA GLU A 264 2.24 11.42 -7.99
C GLU A 264 3.35 12.46 -7.98
N TYR A 265 4.17 12.50 -6.92
CA TYR A 265 5.32 13.39 -6.82
C TYR A 265 6.37 13.09 -7.91
N TYR A 266 6.74 11.82 -8.11
CA TYR A 266 7.66 11.43 -9.18
C TYR A 266 7.16 11.87 -10.57
N ASN A 267 5.86 11.69 -10.85
CA ASN A 267 5.25 12.11 -12.10
C ASN A 267 5.20 13.63 -12.25
N SER A 268 4.88 14.38 -11.19
CA SER A 268 4.80 15.83 -11.24
C SER A 268 6.17 16.44 -11.53
N VAL A 269 7.19 16.04 -10.77
CA VAL A 269 8.57 16.51 -10.96
C VAL A 269 9.10 16.07 -12.33
N GLY A 270 8.84 14.82 -12.74
CA GLY A 270 9.22 14.33 -14.05
C GLY A 270 8.54 15.06 -15.22
N LYS A 271 7.32 15.57 -15.03
CA LYS A 271 6.65 16.41 -16.02
C LYS A 271 7.29 17.79 -16.09
N GLU A 272 7.50 18.43 -14.94
CA GLU A 272 8.13 19.75 -14.85
C GLU A 272 9.54 19.75 -15.46
N ASP A 273 10.33 18.72 -15.20
CA ASP A 273 11.69 18.54 -15.74
C ASP A 273 11.69 18.39 -17.27
N ARG A 274 10.72 17.65 -17.83
CA ARG A 274 10.54 17.52 -19.29
C ARG A 274 10.04 18.81 -19.94
N ASP A 275 9.14 19.53 -19.27
CA ASP A 275 8.65 20.83 -19.74
C ASP A 275 9.79 21.86 -19.75
N LEU A 276 10.67 21.84 -18.75
CA LEU A 276 11.89 22.64 -18.71
C LEU A 276 12.84 22.27 -19.86
N TYR A 277 13.10 20.99 -20.08
CA TYR A 277 13.90 20.52 -21.21
C TYR A 277 13.34 21.00 -22.57
N SER A 278 12.03 20.87 -22.79
CA SER A 278 11.35 21.33 -24.01
C SER A 278 11.46 22.85 -24.19
N THR A 279 11.32 23.60 -23.10
CA THR A 279 11.47 25.06 -23.09
C THR A 279 12.88 25.48 -23.44
N MET A 280 13.89 24.81 -22.86
CA MET A 280 15.29 25.04 -23.17
C MET A 280 15.61 24.74 -24.64
N LEU A 281 15.09 23.64 -25.18
CA LEU A 281 15.29 23.28 -26.59
C LEU A 281 14.72 24.35 -27.54
N LYS A 282 13.50 24.83 -27.29
CA LYS A 282 12.88 25.92 -28.07
C LYS A 282 13.67 27.22 -27.95
N TYR A 283 14.11 27.57 -26.74
CA TYR A 283 14.88 28.79 -26.49
C TYR A 283 16.20 28.79 -27.26
N TYR A 284 17.01 27.73 -27.14
CA TYR A 284 18.31 27.68 -27.81
C TYR A 284 18.19 27.54 -29.34
N ALA A 285 17.16 26.85 -29.84
CA ALA A 285 16.86 26.83 -31.27
C ALA A 285 16.50 28.23 -31.81
N GLY A 286 15.68 28.99 -31.07
CA GLY A 286 15.35 30.37 -31.43
C GLY A 286 16.58 31.28 -31.38
N LYS A 287 17.39 31.18 -30.32
CA LYS A 287 18.64 31.94 -30.17
C LYS A 287 19.62 31.66 -31.31
N ALA A 288 19.79 30.39 -31.70
CA ALA A 288 20.63 30.03 -32.84
C ALA A 288 20.13 30.62 -34.16
N ALA A 289 18.81 30.62 -34.39
CA ALA A 289 18.22 31.21 -35.60
C ALA A 289 18.40 32.74 -35.65
N ASP A 290 18.29 33.43 -34.51
CA ASP A 290 18.52 34.87 -34.42
C ASP A 290 20.00 35.23 -34.62
N GLU A 291 20.92 34.47 -34.01
CA GLU A 291 22.37 34.61 -34.19
C GLU A 291 22.79 34.37 -35.66
N GLN A 292 22.23 33.35 -36.31
CA GLN A 292 22.46 33.08 -37.72
C GLN A 292 21.96 34.23 -38.61
N LYS A 293 20.75 34.75 -38.39
CA LYS A 293 20.22 35.90 -39.14
C LYS A 293 21.07 37.15 -38.98
N ALA A 294 21.56 37.40 -37.76
CA ALA A 294 22.45 38.52 -37.48
C ALA A 294 23.79 38.38 -38.22
N ALA A 295 24.30 37.17 -38.38
CA ALA A 295 25.51 36.90 -39.16
C ALA A 295 25.28 36.97 -40.69
N ASP A 296 24.13 36.49 -41.18
CA ASP A 296 23.77 36.52 -42.60
C ASP A 296 23.46 37.94 -43.10
N GLY A 297 22.95 38.83 -42.23
CA GLY A 297 22.72 40.24 -42.52
C GLY A 297 23.98 41.09 -42.73
N VAL A 298 25.18 40.53 -42.56
CA VAL A 298 26.47 41.25 -42.60
C VAL A 298 27.19 41.11 -43.95
N ARG A 299 26.54 40.62 -45.01
CA ARG A 299 27.17 40.54 -46.35
C ARG A 299 26.72 41.64 -47.34
N TYR A 300 27.67 42.55 -47.58
CA TYR A 300 27.84 43.59 -48.61
C TYR A 300 27.27 45.00 -48.40
N GLY A 301 28.21 45.96 -48.27
CA GLY A 301 28.16 47.22 -49.02
C GLY A 301 28.23 48.52 -48.23
N SER A 302 29.43 49.07 -48.08
CA SER A 302 29.75 50.52 -48.01
C SER A 302 28.87 51.43 -47.12
N GLY A 303 29.45 51.84 -45.98
CA GLY A 303 29.37 53.23 -45.51
C GLY A 303 28.01 53.73 -44.99
N ARG A 304 27.67 53.37 -43.75
CA ARG A 304 27.05 54.30 -42.79
C ARG A 304 27.15 53.73 -41.39
N THR A 305 27.69 54.51 -40.47
CA THR A 305 27.51 54.30 -39.04
C THR A 305 26.02 54.27 -38.72
N VAL A 306 25.50 53.12 -38.28
CA VAL A 306 24.18 53.02 -37.67
C VAL A 306 24.41 52.62 -36.21
N GLU A 307 23.94 53.50 -35.32
CA GLU A 307 23.97 53.34 -33.87
C GLU A 307 23.39 52.00 -33.43
N GLY A 308 24.02 51.38 -32.43
CA GLY A 308 23.66 50.06 -31.93
C GLY A 308 22.20 49.95 -31.51
N GLU A 309 21.50 48.97 -32.08
CA GLU A 309 20.20 48.54 -31.58
C GLU A 309 20.37 47.94 -30.18
N LYS A 310 19.80 48.61 -29.19
CA LYS A 310 19.71 48.13 -27.81
C LYS A 310 18.88 46.83 -27.76
N PRO A 311 19.27 45.82 -26.95
CA PRO A 311 18.49 44.59 -26.80
C PRO A 311 17.07 44.93 -26.31
N GLN A 312 16.06 44.39 -27.00
CA GLN A 312 14.65 44.63 -26.67
C GLN A 312 14.37 44.16 -25.23
N SER A 313 13.93 45.12 -24.41
CA SER A 313 13.53 44.92 -23.01
C SER A 313 12.35 43.96 -22.89
N LEU A 314 12.31 43.21 -21.78
CA LEU A 314 11.26 42.28 -21.43
C LEU A 314 9.92 43.03 -21.37
N SER A 315 8.96 42.63 -22.21
CA SER A 315 7.63 43.25 -22.21
C SER A 315 6.93 43.07 -20.86
N SER A 316 6.04 44.00 -20.50
CA SER A 316 5.27 43.95 -19.25
C SER A 316 4.49 42.64 -19.12
N THR A 317 3.81 42.21 -20.20
CA THR A 317 3.05 40.95 -20.22
C THR A 317 3.94 39.71 -20.03
N ALA A 318 5.13 39.69 -20.62
CA ALA A 318 6.09 38.61 -20.40
C ALA A 318 6.64 38.63 -18.97
N SER A 319 6.89 39.81 -18.41
CA SER A 319 7.32 39.99 -17.02
C SER A 319 6.27 39.50 -16.01
N ASP A 320 5.00 39.81 -16.22
CA ASP A 320 3.90 39.35 -15.33
C ASP A 320 3.69 37.84 -15.40
N SER A 321 4.00 37.23 -16.54
CA SER A 321 3.93 35.77 -16.71
C SER A 321 5.12 35.08 -16.03
N LEU A 322 6.32 35.68 -16.14
CA LEU A 322 7.52 35.23 -15.44
C LEU A 322 7.38 35.32 -13.92
N GLU A 323 6.75 36.38 -13.41
CA GLU A 323 6.51 36.56 -11.98
C GLU A 323 5.58 35.50 -11.41
N ARG A 324 4.51 35.15 -12.13
CA ARG A 324 3.60 34.06 -11.74
C ARG A 324 4.31 32.71 -11.72
N ALA A 325 5.14 32.43 -12.74
CA ALA A 325 5.92 31.20 -12.80
C ALA A 325 6.91 31.10 -11.64
N MET A 326 7.75 32.13 -11.43
CA MET A 326 8.72 32.15 -10.33
C MET A 326 8.05 32.14 -8.96
N GLY A 327 6.91 32.83 -8.79
CA GLY A 327 6.14 32.81 -7.56
C GLY A 327 5.60 31.43 -7.22
N ASN A 328 5.21 30.64 -8.22
CA ASN A 328 4.79 29.25 -8.02
C ASN A 328 5.96 28.36 -7.59
N TYR A 329 7.12 28.49 -8.24
CA TYR A 329 8.34 27.76 -7.86
C TYR A 329 8.81 28.11 -6.44
N LEU A 330 8.88 29.40 -6.12
CA LEU A 330 9.28 29.87 -4.79
C LEU A 330 8.30 29.45 -3.70
N LYS A 331 6.99 29.46 -3.98
CA LYS A 331 5.97 28.95 -3.06
C LYS A 331 6.10 27.45 -2.81
N ALA A 332 6.57 26.69 -3.81
CA ALA A 332 6.86 25.27 -3.70
C ALA A 332 8.22 24.96 -3.06
N GLY A 333 9.02 25.99 -2.73
CA GLY A 333 10.38 25.84 -2.20
C GLY A 333 11.46 25.59 -3.26
N ASP A 334 11.09 25.55 -4.54
CA ASP A 334 12.01 25.37 -5.67
C ASP A 334 12.67 26.71 -6.05
N THR A 335 13.61 27.12 -5.21
CA THR A 335 14.40 28.34 -5.42
C THR A 335 15.33 28.24 -6.63
N ARG A 336 15.70 27.02 -7.05
CA ARG A 336 16.65 26.79 -8.15
C ARG A 336 16.01 27.04 -9.51
N SER A 337 14.80 26.57 -9.74
CA SER A 337 14.07 26.84 -10.99
C SER A 337 13.71 28.31 -11.13
N ALA A 338 13.36 28.97 -10.02
CA ALA A 338 13.19 30.42 -10.01
C ALA A 338 14.50 31.14 -10.38
N GLN A 339 15.64 30.72 -9.83
CA GLN A 339 16.95 31.32 -10.13
C GLN A 339 17.38 31.13 -11.59
N ASN A 340 17.06 29.99 -12.17
CA ASN A 340 17.32 29.70 -13.58
C ASN A 340 16.52 30.65 -14.50
N LEU A 341 15.27 30.95 -14.14
CA LEU A 341 14.46 31.94 -14.86
C LEU A 341 15.04 33.36 -14.73
N ILE A 342 15.57 33.74 -13.56
CA ILE A 342 16.30 35.01 -13.40
C ILE A 342 17.52 35.04 -14.32
N THR A 343 18.33 34.00 -14.32
CA THR A 343 19.54 33.89 -15.16
C THR A 343 19.22 34.02 -16.65
N LEU A 344 18.08 33.50 -17.09
CA LEU A 344 17.65 33.53 -18.49
C LEU A 344 17.17 34.91 -18.96
N TYR A 345 16.56 35.70 -18.07
CA TYR A 345 15.88 36.95 -18.45
C TYR A 345 16.55 38.21 -17.89
N LYS A 346 17.53 38.10 -17.00
CA LYS A 346 18.17 39.24 -16.31
C LYS A 346 18.73 40.32 -17.22
N GLU A 347 19.25 39.97 -18.39
CA GLU A 347 19.83 40.93 -19.36
C GLU A 347 18.75 41.73 -20.11
N ARG A 348 17.50 41.27 -20.07
CA ARG A 348 16.36 41.91 -20.75
C ARG A 348 15.46 42.68 -19.78
N MET A 349 15.66 42.54 -18.47
CA MET A 349 14.84 43.21 -17.47
C MET A 349 15.23 44.68 -17.29
N THR A 350 14.23 45.55 -17.25
CA THR A 350 14.39 46.92 -16.79
C THR A 350 14.76 46.96 -15.30
N PRO A 351 15.40 48.04 -14.80
CA PRO A 351 15.68 48.21 -13.38
C PRO A 351 14.43 48.04 -12.48
N THR A 352 13.27 48.51 -12.93
CA THR A 352 11.99 48.36 -12.23
C THR A 352 11.56 46.90 -12.12
N GLN A 353 11.71 46.11 -13.20
CA GLN A 353 11.41 44.69 -13.19
C GLN A 353 12.39 43.92 -12.29
N LYS A 354 13.68 44.26 -12.33
CA LYS A 354 14.67 43.66 -11.42
C LYS A 354 14.28 43.88 -9.95
N LYS A 355 13.90 45.11 -9.59
CA LYS A 355 13.42 45.42 -8.23
C LYS A 355 12.19 44.60 -7.84
N ARG A 356 11.23 44.40 -8.76
CA ARG A 356 10.02 43.58 -8.53
C ARG A 356 10.35 42.11 -8.29
N PHE A 357 11.28 41.55 -9.06
CA PHE A 357 11.70 40.16 -8.88
C PHE A 357 12.55 39.96 -7.64
N SER A 358 13.41 40.91 -7.25
CA SER A 358 14.08 40.85 -5.94
C SER A 358 13.07 40.79 -4.80
N ALA A 359 12.04 41.63 -4.82
CA ALA A 359 10.99 41.63 -3.80
C ALA A 359 10.18 40.31 -3.79
N LEU A 360 9.98 39.68 -4.96
CA LEU A 360 9.37 38.36 -5.05
C LEU A 360 10.22 37.30 -4.34
N PHE A 361 11.53 37.28 -4.56
CA PHE A 361 12.45 36.33 -3.93
C PHE A 361 12.58 36.56 -2.42
N ASP A 362 12.68 37.83 -2.00
CA ASP A 362 12.73 38.23 -0.58
C ASP A 362 11.49 37.75 0.19
N LYS A 363 10.30 37.84 -0.44
CA LYS A 363 9.04 37.38 0.15
C LYS A 363 9.05 35.89 0.53
N TYR A 364 9.81 35.08 -0.20
CA TYR A 364 9.94 33.64 0.04
C TYR A 364 11.27 33.26 0.70
N GLY A 365 12.04 34.24 1.20
CA GLY A 365 13.33 33.99 1.87
C GLY A 365 14.42 33.43 0.95
N ALA A 366 14.30 33.64 -0.36
CA ALA A 366 15.25 33.15 -1.36
C ALA A 366 16.18 34.28 -1.82
N ALA A 367 17.46 33.97 -2.05
CA ALA A 367 18.42 34.95 -2.55
C ALA A 367 18.40 35.03 -4.09
N ILE A 368 18.22 36.24 -4.62
CA ILE A 368 18.23 36.48 -6.07
C ILE A 368 19.64 36.85 -6.56
N GLY A 369 20.10 36.18 -7.62
CA GLY A 369 21.39 36.42 -8.26
C GLY A 369 21.22 37.18 -9.57
N TRP A 370 21.63 38.45 -9.58
CA TRP A 370 21.70 39.27 -10.80
C TRP A 370 22.98 39.01 -11.58
#